data_AF-A0AAD5BWG2-F1
#
_entry.id   AF-A0AAD5BWG2-F1
#
_cell.length_a   1.000
_cell.length_b   1.000
_cell.length_c   1.000
_cell.angle_alpha   90.00
_cell.angle_beta   90.00
_cell.angle_gamma   90.00
#
_symmetry.space_group_name_H-M   'P 1'
#
loop_
_entity.id
_entity.type
_entity.pdbx_description
1 polymer ?
#
loop_
_entity_poly.entity_id
_entity_poly.type
_entity_poly.pdbx_seq_one_letter_code
_entity_poly.pdbx_strand_id
1 'polypeptide(L)'
;MTSEQLIEFAWGLAKSGHPFLWIVRPDLIIGESVVLPPDFLTETRERGYLASWCPQEQVLNHLSIGGFLTHSGWNSTIESISSGVPMICWPFFADQQTNCWISCNKWRVGMEIDNNVKSDEVAKLVIELMNEEKGDEMRKKATDWKKKAEDSCVVPSGSSIVNLEKVIHLLQTSLIEKERDNPWKPHAVVIPFPAQGHVNPMLKLAKILHSKGFLITFVNTEFNHQRLLKSLGANALCSVPSFCFETIPDGLPLPENLDGTQDVASLCKSIEETCLGPFKSLIAKVAASYSPVTCIVADAIMTFTMDVARELDIPELLVWTSGAGSMICVYDQYPYLLKKGLMPLKDSSFLTNGYLDTIIDCIPSCLSGMRLRDIPPYIRMINPGEDYMRAKAASAIIFNTFDDLDCDILDTISTSFPPCYGVGPFNLLEKMIVGESLVSIQSNLWKEDRE
;
A
#
# COMPACT_ATOMS: atom_id res chain seq x y z
N MET A 1 -1.55 2.79 18.42
CA MET A 1 -0.96 3.82 19.30
C MET A 1 -1.74 3.83 20.62
N THR A 2 -1.05 3.82 21.76
CA THR A 2 -1.67 3.97 23.09
C THR A 2 -1.86 5.44 23.45
N SER A 3 -2.67 5.73 24.47
CA SER A 3 -2.85 7.09 25.00
C SER A 3 -1.54 7.72 25.47
N GLU A 4 -0.66 6.92 26.09
CA GLU A 4 0.67 7.36 26.54
C GLU A 4 1.55 7.75 25.34
N GLN A 5 1.60 6.90 24.30
CA GLN A 5 2.35 7.22 23.08
C GLN A 5 1.82 8.49 22.40
N LEU A 6 0.49 8.69 22.37
CA LEU A 6 -0.12 9.92 21.83
C LEU A 6 0.36 11.16 22.59
N ILE A 7 0.41 11.09 23.92
CA ILE A 7 0.90 12.18 24.77
C ILE A 7 2.39 12.47 24.51
N GLU A 8 3.21 11.44 24.35
CA GLU A 8 4.63 11.59 24.02
C GLU A 8 4.84 12.24 22.63
N PHE A 9 4.03 11.87 21.63
CA PHE A 9 4.02 12.56 20.33
C PHE A 9 3.61 14.02 20.46
N ALA A 10 2.52 14.30 21.18
CA ALA A 10 2.02 15.65 21.38
C ALA A 10 3.10 16.55 22.01
N TRP A 11 3.68 16.11 23.13
CA TRP A 11 4.73 16.88 23.79
C TRP A 11 6.03 16.92 23.00
N GLY A 12 6.36 15.90 22.21
CA GLY A 12 7.50 15.94 21.29
C GLY A 12 7.35 16.99 20.19
N LEU A 13 6.18 17.05 19.56
CA LEU A 13 5.84 18.07 18.57
C LEU A 13 5.87 19.48 19.18
N ALA A 14 5.29 19.65 20.38
CA ALA A 14 5.38 20.92 21.10
C ALA A 14 6.84 21.30 21.39
N LYS A 15 7.63 20.43 22.03
CA LYS A 15 9.04 20.68 22.36
C LYS A 15 9.92 20.98 21.13
N SER A 16 9.56 20.47 19.96
CA SER A 16 10.33 20.70 18.72
C SER A 16 10.39 22.16 18.27
N GLY A 17 9.45 23.01 18.69
CA GLY A 17 9.36 24.40 18.24
C GLY A 17 8.87 24.59 16.79
N HIS A 18 8.65 23.53 16.01
CA HIS A 18 8.29 23.62 14.60
C HIS A 18 6.77 23.72 14.35
N PRO A 19 6.36 24.28 13.20
CA PRO A 19 4.99 24.14 12.70
C PRO A 19 4.67 22.69 12.30
N PHE A 20 3.45 22.25 12.56
CA PHE A 20 3.00 20.91 12.19
C PHE A 20 1.52 20.88 11.80
N LEU A 21 1.21 20.03 10.83
CA LEU A 21 -0.14 19.55 10.55
C LEU A 21 -0.22 18.12 11.07
N TRP A 22 -1.09 17.85 12.05
CA TRP A 22 -1.24 16.52 12.62
C TRP A 22 -2.66 15.99 12.41
N ILE A 23 -2.74 14.90 11.65
CA ILE A 23 -3.99 14.19 11.41
C ILE A 23 -4.21 13.20 12.56
N VAL A 24 -5.16 13.51 13.43
CA VAL A 24 -5.48 12.70 14.61
C VAL A 24 -6.86 12.09 14.44
N ARG A 25 -6.90 10.76 14.54
CA ARG A 25 -8.14 9.96 14.43
C ARG A 25 -8.51 9.37 15.78
N PRO A 26 -9.53 9.92 16.46
CA PRO A 26 -9.94 9.44 17.78
C PRO A 26 -10.34 7.96 17.79
N ASP A 27 -10.85 7.44 16.68
CA ASP A 27 -11.29 6.06 16.47
C ASP A 27 -10.15 5.03 16.38
N LEU A 28 -8.91 5.47 16.13
CA LEU A 28 -7.73 4.61 16.00
C LEU A 28 -6.86 4.56 17.28
N ILE A 29 -7.25 5.30 18.33
CA ILE A 29 -6.53 5.32 19.61
C ILE A 29 -7.11 4.21 20.51
N ILE A 30 -6.23 3.31 20.98
CA ILE A 30 -6.64 2.21 21.85
C ILE A 30 -6.90 2.76 23.26
N GLY A 31 -8.16 2.83 23.68
CA GLY A 31 -8.58 3.29 25.02
C GLY A 31 -9.82 4.22 24.99
N GLU A 32 -10.36 4.57 26.17
CA GLU A 32 -11.45 5.55 26.29
C GLU A 32 -11.07 6.91 25.67
N SER A 33 -11.99 7.53 24.92
CA SER A 33 -12.00 8.91 24.39
C SER A 33 -10.79 9.77 24.81
N VAL A 34 -9.64 9.54 24.16
CA VAL A 34 -8.41 10.25 24.52
C VAL A 34 -8.45 11.64 23.93
N VAL A 35 -8.46 12.65 24.81
CA VAL A 35 -8.35 14.06 24.44
C VAL A 35 -6.91 14.50 24.61
N LEU A 36 -6.34 15.15 23.60
CA LEU A 36 -5.02 15.77 23.70
C LEU A 36 -4.97 16.75 24.89
N PRO A 37 -3.84 16.86 25.62
CA PRO A 37 -3.76 17.73 26.78
C PRO A 37 -4.15 19.18 26.45
N PRO A 38 -5.01 19.86 27.25
CA PRO A 38 -5.37 21.26 27.00
C PRO A 38 -4.17 22.21 26.95
N ASP A 39 -3.15 21.92 27.76
CA ASP A 39 -1.90 22.68 27.78
C ASP A 39 -1.13 22.54 26.47
N PHE A 40 -1.18 21.37 25.81
CA PHE A 40 -0.59 21.17 24.49
C PHE A 40 -1.29 22.02 23.42
N LEU A 41 -2.63 22.07 23.43
CA LEU A 41 -3.39 22.89 22.49
C LEU A 41 -3.10 24.39 22.68
N THR A 42 -2.91 24.81 23.92
CA THR A 42 -2.55 26.20 24.25
C THR A 42 -1.13 26.53 23.79
N GLU A 43 -0.16 25.66 24.10
CA GLU A 43 1.25 25.81 23.73
C GLU A 43 1.48 25.84 22.21
N THR A 44 0.69 25.06 21.46
CA THR A 44 0.90 24.89 20.01
C THR A 44 -0.04 25.74 19.16
N ARG A 45 -0.90 26.59 19.77
CA ARG A 45 -1.98 27.33 19.10
C ARG A 45 -1.57 28.09 17.83
N GLU A 46 -0.36 28.65 17.79
CA GLU A 46 0.11 29.48 16.67
C GLU A 46 0.87 28.70 15.58
N ARG A 47 1.12 27.41 15.79
CA ARG A 47 2.01 26.59 14.93
C ARG A 47 1.53 25.16 14.68
N GLY A 48 0.56 24.66 15.44
CA GLY A 48 -0.06 23.37 15.27
C GLY A 48 -1.44 23.51 14.62
N TYR A 49 -1.72 22.66 13.63
CA TYR A 49 -3.07 22.47 13.10
C TYR A 49 -3.46 20.99 13.22
N LEU A 50 -4.64 20.73 13.80
CA LEU A 50 -5.17 19.39 14.01
C LEU A 50 -6.37 19.17 13.10
N ALA A 51 -6.42 18.04 12.40
CA ALA A 51 -7.55 17.63 11.57
C ALA A 51 -7.79 16.12 11.70
N SER A 52 -8.96 15.62 11.31
CA SER A 52 -9.24 14.17 11.32
C SER A 52 -8.86 13.49 9.99
N TRP A 53 -8.80 14.29 8.92
CA TRP A 53 -8.41 13.87 7.59
C TRP A 53 -7.75 15.03 6.81
N CYS A 54 -6.89 14.70 5.85
CA CYS A 54 -6.41 15.67 4.85
C CYS A 54 -6.17 14.99 3.50
N PRO A 55 -6.17 15.76 2.39
CA PRO A 55 -5.74 15.25 1.09
C PRO A 55 -4.21 15.08 1.09
N GLN A 56 -3.73 13.98 1.69
CA GLN A 56 -2.31 13.72 1.98
C GLN A 56 -1.40 13.99 0.78
N GLU A 57 -1.78 13.54 -0.41
CA GLU A 57 -1.00 13.77 -1.63
C GLU A 57 -0.84 15.27 -1.96
N GLN A 58 -1.89 16.08 -1.78
CA GLN A 58 -1.81 17.54 -1.98
C GLN A 58 -0.95 18.20 -0.91
N VAL A 59 -1.09 17.77 0.34
CA VAL A 59 -0.28 18.25 1.47
C VAL A 59 1.20 17.96 1.20
N LEU A 60 1.58 16.72 0.89
CA LEU A 60 2.97 16.33 0.63
C LEU A 60 3.58 17.08 -0.56
N ASN A 61 2.79 17.48 -1.55
CA ASN A 61 3.26 18.29 -2.69
C ASN A 61 3.34 19.80 -2.39
N HIS A 62 2.90 20.26 -1.21
CA HIS A 62 2.93 21.65 -0.85
C HIS A 62 4.35 22.09 -0.42
N LEU A 63 4.81 23.26 -0.92
CA LEU A 63 6.17 23.77 -0.69
C LEU A 63 6.52 24.00 0.79
N SER A 64 5.51 24.19 1.65
CA SER A 64 5.71 24.37 3.09
C SER A 64 6.04 23.08 3.84
N ILE A 65 5.89 21.90 3.23
CA ILE A 65 6.18 20.63 3.91
C ILE A 65 7.68 20.36 3.87
N GLY A 66 8.29 20.37 5.06
CA GLY A 66 9.72 20.06 5.24
C GLY A 66 10.01 18.61 5.60
N GLY A 67 8.98 17.84 6.00
CA GLY A 67 9.13 16.47 6.47
C GLY A 67 7.80 15.77 6.74
N PHE A 68 7.83 14.44 6.77
CA PHE A 68 6.63 13.62 6.98
C PHE A 68 6.83 12.57 8.07
N LEU A 69 6.12 12.72 9.19
CA LEU A 69 6.05 11.68 10.22
C LEU A 69 5.02 10.64 9.80
N THR A 70 5.47 9.42 9.54
CA THR A 70 4.66 8.36 8.91
C THR A 70 4.91 7.01 9.56
N HIS A 71 3.90 6.15 9.51
CA HIS A 71 4.05 4.75 9.90
C HIS A 71 4.79 3.90 8.86
N SER A 72 5.26 4.48 7.75
CA SER A 72 5.98 3.78 6.67
C SER A 72 5.15 2.72 5.92
N GLY A 73 3.84 2.88 5.86
CA GLY A 73 3.00 2.07 4.95
C GLY A 73 3.34 2.40 3.50
N TRP A 74 3.29 1.39 2.62
CA TRP A 74 3.85 1.52 1.27
C TRP A 74 3.31 2.72 0.47
N ASN A 75 1.99 2.96 0.49
CA ASN A 75 1.39 4.10 -0.20
C ASN A 75 1.92 5.44 0.30
N SER A 76 1.99 5.62 1.63
CA SER A 76 2.53 6.85 2.22
C SER A 76 4.02 7.02 1.88
N THR A 77 4.79 5.92 1.86
CA THR A 77 6.21 5.92 1.50
C THR A 77 6.41 6.35 0.04
N ILE A 78 5.68 5.77 -0.91
CA ILE A 78 5.83 6.10 -2.33
C ILE A 78 5.31 7.51 -2.65
N GLU A 79 4.27 7.99 -1.96
CA GLU A 79 3.80 9.38 -2.05
C GLU A 79 4.86 10.37 -1.55
N SER A 80 5.54 10.05 -0.44
CA SER A 80 6.63 10.87 0.10
C SER A 80 7.82 10.93 -0.86
N ILE A 81 8.22 9.78 -1.41
CA ILE A 81 9.28 9.67 -2.42
C ILE A 81 8.92 10.50 -3.66
N SER A 82 7.70 10.35 -4.17
CA SER A 82 7.21 11.08 -5.34
C SER A 82 7.11 12.59 -5.10
N SER A 83 6.92 13.01 -3.85
CA SER A 83 6.80 14.42 -3.48
C SER A 83 8.14 15.06 -3.10
N GLY A 84 9.19 14.24 -2.91
CA GLY A 84 10.52 14.70 -2.50
C GLY A 84 10.59 15.08 -1.02
N VAL A 85 9.75 14.47 -0.18
CA VAL A 85 9.65 14.77 1.24
C VAL A 85 10.36 13.69 2.05
N PRO A 86 11.31 14.03 2.93
CA PRO A 86 11.96 13.07 3.81
C PRO A 86 11.04 12.68 4.98
N MET A 87 11.28 11.51 5.56
CA MET A 87 10.38 10.87 6.51
C MET A 87 11.00 10.70 7.90
N ILE A 88 10.14 10.81 8.92
CA ILE A 88 10.37 10.21 10.23
C ILE A 88 9.41 9.02 10.35
N CYS A 89 9.98 7.83 10.52
CA CYS A 89 9.30 6.55 10.43
C CYS A 89 8.95 6.03 11.82
N TRP A 90 7.70 5.63 12.02
CA TRP A 90 7.24 4.96 13.23
C TRP A 90 6.39 3.72 12.89
N PRO A 91 7.02 2.59 12.53
CA PRO A 91 6.33 1.41 12.02
C PRO A 91 5.60 0.65 13.14
N PHE A 92 4.39 0.15 12.87
CA PHE A 92 3.60 -0.60 13.86
C PHE A 92 3.15 -2.00 13.39
N PHE A 93 2.75 -2.18 12.13
CA PHE A 93 2.21 -3.45 11.63
C PHE A 93 2.48 -3.67 10.14
N ALA A 94 2.02 -4.81 9.61
CA ALA A 94 2.16 -5.17 8.20
C ALA A 94 3.62 -5.05 7.73
N ASP A 95 3.86 -4.50 6.54
CA ASP A 95 5.16 -4.37 5.89
C ASP A 95 6.00 -3.17 6.37
N GLN A 96 5.50 -2.42 7.35
CA GLN A 96 6.04 -1.11 7.72
C GLN A 96 7.46 -1.15 8.27
N GLN A 97 7.81 -2.17 9.05
CA GLN A 97 9.16 -2.32 9.59
C GLN A 97 10.18 -2.52 8.47
N THR A 98 9.83 -3.29 7.44
CA THR A 98 10.69 -3.47 6.27
C THR A 98 10.82 -2.17 5.48
N ASN A 99 9.71 -1.48 5.24
CA ASN A 99 9.72 -0.21 4.53
C ASN A 99 10.52 0.87 5.30
N CYS A 100 10.38 0.91 6.63
CA CYS A 100 11.15 1.80 7.51
C CYS A 100 12.65 1.52 7.36
N TRP A 101 13.06 0.26 7.48
CA TRP A 101 14.46 -0.14 7.37
C TRP A 101 15.05 0.25 6.01
N ILE A 102 14.33 -0.02 4.91
CA ILE A 102 14.77 0.35 3.56
C ILE A 102 14.87 1.88 3.41
N SER A 103 13.88 2.62 3.90
CA SER A 103 13.85 4.08 3.85
C SER A 103 15.03 4.71 4.59
N CYS A 104 15.39 4.16 5.75
CA CYS A 104 16.49 4.65 6.58
C CYS A 104 17.87 4.26 6.01
N ASN A 105 18.04 3.00 5.62
CA ASN A 105 19.36 2.43 5.35
C ASN A 105 19.76 2.46 3.87
N LYS A 106 18.79 2.28 2.96
CA LYS A 106 19.04 2.16 1.53
C LYS A 106 18.83 3.49 0.80
N TRP A 107 17.62 4.03 0.91
CA TRP A 107 17.27 5.27 0.22
C TRP A 107 17.76 6.52 0.94
N ARG A 108 18.05 6.41 2.25
CA ARG A 108 18.55 7.48 3.13
C ARG A 108 17.63 8.70 3.15
N VAL A 109 16.33 8.43 3.19
CA VAL A 109 15.27 9.44 3.29
C VAL A 109 14.43 9.27 4.56
N GLY A 110 14.75 8.31 5.43
CA GLY A 110 14.06 8.04 6.68
C GLY A 110 14.94 8.18 7.92
N MET A 111 14.32 8.53 9.05
CA MET A 111 14.84 8.30 10.40
C MET A 111 13.79 7.57 11.23
N GLU A 112 14.17 6.59 12.03
CA GLU A 112 13.24 5.78 12.81
C GLU A 112 13.03 6.34 14.23
N ILE A 113 11.79 6.32 14.71
CA ILE A 113 11.41 6.53 16.11
C ILE A 113 11.30 5.15 16.80
N ASP A 114 11.84 5.02 18.01
CA ASP A 114 11.69 3.78 18.79
C ASP A 114 10.21 3.47 19.14
N ASN A 115 9.87 2.19 19.26
CA ASN A 115 8.52 1.76 19.65
C ASN A 115 8.10 2.29 21.04
N ASN A 116 9.05 2.44 21.95
CA ASN A 116 8.86 3.09 23.25
C ASN A 116 9.05 4.60 23.13
N VAL A 117 8.15 5.23 22.37
CA VAL A 117 8.18 6.66 22.04
C VAL A 117 8.40 7.53 23.28
N LYS A 118 9.35 8.45 23.18
CA LYS A 118 9.59 9.52 24.17
C LYS A 118 9.56 10.89 23.50
N SER A 119 8.95 11.86 24.16
CA SER A 119 8.77 13.22 23.66
C SER A 119 10.10 13.90 23.34
N ASP A 120 11.14 13.68 24.14
CA ASP A 120 12.47 14.26 23.87
C ASP A 120 13.11 13.65 22.61
N GLU A 121 12.87 12.37 22.34
CA GLU A 121 13.34 11.70 21.12
C GLU A 121 12.59 12.22 19.89
N VAL A 122 11.25 12.31 19.97
CA VAL A 122 10.41 12.87 18.91
C VAL A 122 10.85 14.31 18.60
N ALA A 123 11.01 15.15 19.62
CA ALA A 123 11.45 16.54 19.45
C ALA A 123 12.82 16.61 18.76
N LYS A 124 13.78 15.79 19.22
CA LYS A 124 15.12 15.72 18.64
C LYS A 124 15.07 15.32 17.16
N LEU A 125 14.29 14.31 16.80
CA LEU A 125 14.18 13.84 15.42
C LEU A 125 13.50 14.88 14.51
N VAL A 126 12.48 15.59 15.02
CA VAL A 126 11.85 16.69 14.28
C VAL A 126 12.85 17.83 14.06
N ILE A 127 13.59 18.25 15.09
CA ILE A 127 14.61 19.29 14.97
C ILE A 127 15.71 18.87 13.98
N GLU A 128 16.20 17.63 14.08
CA GLU A 128 17.21 17.07 13.17
C GLU A 128 16.75 17.09 11.71
N LEU A 129 15.51 16.65 11.47
CA LEU A 129 14.95 16.65 10.12
C LEU A 129 14.79 18.06 9.57
N MET A 130 14.35 19.02 10.39
CA MET A 130 13.98 20.36 9.92
C MET A 130 15.19 21.29 9.76
N ASN A 131 16.14 21.28 10.70
CA ASN A 131 17.18 22.31 10.80
C ASN A 131 18.62 21.81 10.71
N GLU A 132 18.86 20.52 10.90
CA GLU A 132 20.23 20.00 11.02
C GLU A 132 20.76 19.44 9.69
N GLU A 133 22.08 19.25 9.63
CA GLU A 133 22.80 18.80 8.43
C GLU A 133 22.24 17.48 7.87
N LYS A 134 21.89 16.53 8.74
CA LYS A 134 21.31 15.26 8.32
C LYS A 134 19.96 15.47 7.62
N GLY A 135 19.13 16.38 8.13
CA GLY A 135 17.87 16.77 7.50
C GLY A 135 18.06 17.35 6.10
N ASP A 136 19.08 18.20 5.92
CA ASP A 136 19.47 18.74 4.61
C ASP A 136 19.93 17.66 3.64
N GLU A 137 20.74 16.70 4.10
CA GLU A 137 21.15 15.55 3.30
C GLU A 137 19.96 14.70 2.86
N MET A 138 19.03 14.42 3.78
CA MET A 138 17.82 13.66 3.50
C MET A 138 16.91 14.38 2.51
N ARG A 139 16.76 15.72 2.60
CA ARG A 139 16.02 16.51 1.61
C ARG A 139 16.63 16.45 0.21
N LYS A 140 17.96 16.52 0.10
CA LYS A 140 18.66 16.35 -1.18
C LYS A 140 18.39 14.97 -1.76
N LYS A 141 18.50 13.91 -0.94
CA LYS A 141 18.19 12.54 -1.36
C LYS A 141 16.73 12.37 -1.77
N ALA A 142 15.79 12.92 -1.01
CA ALA A 142 14.38 12.87 -1.35
C ALA A 142 14.10 13.59 -2.68
N THR A 143 14.76 14.72 -2.94
CA THR A 143 14.67 15.44 -4.23
C THR A 143 15.24 14.61 -5.40
N ASP A 144 16.38 13.95 -5.20
CA ASP A 144 16.97 13.04 -6.21
C ASP A 144 16.00 11.89 -6.54
N TRP A 145 15.38 11.30 -5.52
CA TRP A 145 14.40 10.21 -5.70
C TRP A 145 13.11 10.68 -6.36
N LYS A 146 12.61 11.87 -6.00
CA LYS A 146 11.49 12.50 -6.70
C LYS A 146 11.77 12.63 -8.19
N LYS A 147 12.95 13.14 -8.55
CA LYS A 147 13.33 13.29 -9.96
C LYS A 147 13.36 11.94 -10.68
N LYS A 148 13.93 10.91 -10.07
CA LYS A 148 13.92 9.55 -10.64
C LYS A 148 12.51 8.97 -10.79
N ALA A 149 11.63 9.26 -9.83
CA ALA A 149 10.22 8.88 -9.89
C ALA A 149 9.48 9.60 -11.03
N GLU A 150 9.79 10.88 -11.29
CA GLU A 150 9.24 11.62 -12.43
C GLU A 150 9.82 11.08 -13.76
N ASP A 151 11.12 10.84 -13.82
CA ASP A 151 11.83 10.31 -15.00
C ASP A 151 11.31 8.90 -15.38
N SER A 152 10.96 8.06 -14.41
CA SER A 152 10.39 6.73 -14.66
C SER A 152 9.00 6.75 -15.31
N CYS A 153 8.28 7.86 -15.19
CA CYS A 153 6.96 8.09 -15.78
C CYS A 153 7.01 8.80 -17.15
N VAL A 154 8.18 9.23 -17.63
CA VAL A 154 8.32 9.95 -18.91
C VAL A 154 7.91 9.06 -20.09
N VAL A 155 6.95 9.52 -20.91
CA VAL A 155 6.53 8.80 -22.12
C VAL A 155 7.49 9.10 -23.28
N PRO A 156 7.93 8.10 -24.09
CA PRO A 156 7.62 6.67 -24.00
C PRO A 156 8.70 5.83 -23.27
N SER A 157 9.77 6.45 -22.76
CA SER A 157 11.01 5.75 -22.40
C SER A 157 11.20 5.46 -20.91
N GLY A 158 10.40 6.06 -20.04
CA GLY A 158 10.48 5.86 -18.59
C GLY A 158 10.20 4.40 -18.22
N SER A 159 10.95 3.87 -17.25
CA SER A 159 10.89 2.44 -16.90
C SER A 159 9.48 1.98 -16.56
N SER A 160 8.71 2.79 -15.85
CA SER A 160 7.35 2.47 -15.42
C SER A 160 6.37 2.48 -16.60
N ILE A 161 6.57 3.37 -17.58
CA ILE A 161 5.81 3.35 -18.84
C ILE A 161 6.15 2.09 -19.63
N VAL A 162 7.43 1.78 -19.80
CA VAL A 162 7.88 0.58 -20.53
C VAL A 162 7.34 -0.69 -19.89
N ASN A 163 7.40 -0.78 -18.56
CA ASN A 163 6.88 -1.93 -17.82
C ASN A 163 5.34 -2.00 -17.86
N LEU A 164 4.64 -0.86 -17.80
CA LEU A 164 3.19 -0.82 -18.00
C LEU A 164 2.79 -1.37 -19.38
N GLU A 165 3.49 -0.97 -20.45
CA GLU A 165 3.21 -1.48 -21.80
C GLU A 165 3.47 -3.00 -21.92
N LYS A 166 4.52 -3.53 -21.27
CA LYS A 166 4.74 -4.99 -21.19
C LYS A 166 3.57 -5.70 -20.50
N VAL A 167 3.09 -5.16 -19.39
CA VAL A 167 1.96 -5.72 -18.62
C VAL A 167 0.67 -5.67 -19.44
N ILE A 168 0.40 -4.55 -20.11
CA ILE A 168 -0.76 -4.41 -21.00
C ILE A 168 -0.69 -5.44 -22.13
N HIS A 169 0.47 -5.61 -22.74
CA HIS A 169 0.68 -6.61 -23.78
C HIS A 169 0.36 -8.01 -23.25
N LEU A 170 0.91 -8.39 -22.09
CA LEU A 170 0.63 -9.68 -21.43
C LEU A 170 -0.86 -9.91 -21.18
N LEU A 171 -1.59 -8.88 -20.73
CA LEU A 171 -3.02 -8.95 -20.47
C LEU A 171 -3.86 -9.06 -21.75
N GLN A 172 -3.31 -8.68 -22.91
CA GLN A 172 -3.98 -8.72 -24.20
C GLN A 172 -3.57 -9.94 -25.04
N THR A 173 -2.51 -10.66 -24.70
CA THR A 173 -1.98 -11.79 -25.49
C THR A 173 -3.05 -12.86 -25.76
N SER A 174 -3.86 -13.22 -24.76
CA SER A 174 -4.93 -14.21 -24.91
C SER A 174 -6.03 -13.79 -25.89
N LEU A 175 -6.27 -12.48 -26.05
CA LEU A 175 -7.23 -11.94 -27.02
C LEU A 175 -6.69 -12.03 -28.44
N ILE A 176 -5.41 -11.72 -28.62
CA ILE A 176 -4.73 -11.78 -29.93
C ILE A 176 -4.74 -13.22 -30.48
N GLU A 177 -4.63 -14.22 -29.60
CA GLU A 177 -4.60 -15.63 -29.96
C GLU A 177 -6.00 -16.24 -30.20
N LYS A 178 -7.03 -15.80 -29.47
CA LYS A 178 -8.36 -16.45 -29.47
C LYS A 178 -9.36 -15.88 -30.49
N GLU A 179 -9.27 -14.60 -30.89
CA GLU A 179 -10.32 -13.98 -31.74
C GLU A 179 -9.76 -12.97 -32.76
N ARG A 180 -9.46 -13.43 -33.99
CA ARG A 180 -9.13 -12.53 -35.13
C ARG A 180 -10.34 -11.77 -35.71
N ASP A 181 -11.56 -12.17 -35.36
CA ASP A 181 -12.78 -11.76 -36.07
C ASP A 181 -13.83 -11.02 -35.20
N ASN A 182 -13.53 -10.63 -33.95
CA ASN A 182 -14.44 -9.81 -33.15
C ASN A 182 -13.68 -8.76 -32.29
N PRO A 183 -13.99 -7.45 -32.40
CA PRO A 183 -13.18 -6.38 -31.82
C PRO A 183 -13.63 -6.04 -30.40
N TRP A 184 -13.73 -7.02 -29.50
CA TRP A 184 -14.06 -6.73 -28.11
C TRP A 184 -12.94 -5.91 -27.47
N LYS A 185 -13.30 -4.81 -26.80
CA LYS A 185 -12.35 -4.11 -25.95
C LYS A 185 -11.92 -5.04 -24.82
N PRO A 186 -10.64 -5.06 -24.43
CA PRO A 186 -10.20 -5.87 -23.31
C PRO A 186 -10.96 -5.44 -22.04
N HIS A 187 -11.43 -6.40 -21.26
CA HIS A 187 -12.21 -6.17 -20.05
C HIS A 187 -11.47 -6.75 -18.85
N ALA A 188 -10.95 -5.85 -18.00
CA ALA A 188 -10.29 -6.21 -16.77
C ALA A 188 -11.27 -6.15 -15.58
N VAL A 189 -11.35 -7.26 -14.84
CA VAL A 189 -11.96 -7.28 -13.50
C VAL A 189 -10.86 -7.00 -12.49
N VAL A 190 -10.99 -5.90 -11.75
CA VAL A 190 -10.02 -5.44 -10.76
C VAL A 190 -10.56 -5.71 -9.36
N ILE A 191 -9.86 -6.51 -8.56
CA ILE A 191 -10.32 -6.94 -7.23
C ILE A 191 -9.25 -6.70 -6.15
N PRO A 192 -9.36 -5.60 -5.37
CA PRO A 192 -8.48 -5.33 -4.26
C PRO A 192 -8.81 -6.19 -3.03
N PHE A 193 -7.82 -6.37 -2.15
CA PHE A 193 -8.10 -6.75 -0.75
C PHE A 193 -8.90 -5.62 -0.08
N PRO A 194 -9.92 -5.90 0.75
CA PRO A 194 -10.86 -4.90 1.24
C PRO A 194 -10.32 -4.07 2.43
N ALA A 195 -9.08 -3.58 2.32
CA ALA A 195 -8.51 -2.58 3.21
C ALA A 195 -8.08 -1.33 2.41
N GLN A 196 -8.17 -0.14 3.02
CA GLN A 196 -7.91 1.13 2.33
C GLN A 196 -6.53 1.18 1.65
N GLY A 197 -5.50 0.63 2.30
CA GLY A 197 -4.14 0.55 1.76
C GLY A 197 -4.03 -0.26 0.47
N HIS A 198 -5.00 -1.13 0.17
CA HIS A 198 -5.03 -1.97 -1.02
C HIS A 198 -5.98 -1.39 -2.07
N VAL A 199 -7.16 -0.92 -1.65
CA VAL A 199 -8.17 -0.31 -2.54
C VAL A 199 -7.61 0.93 -3.26
N ASN A 200 -6.88 1.80 -2.56
CA ASN A 200 -6.32 3.03 -3.13
C ASN A 200 -5.39 2.78 -4.34
N PRO A 201 -4.28 2.04 -4.22
CA PRO A 201 -3.38 1.79 -5.35
C PRO A 201 -4.05 0.99 -6.47
N MET A 202 -4.92 0.04 -6.13
CA MET A 202 -5.67 -0.75 -7.11
C MET A 202 -6.64 0.12 -7.93
N LEU A 203 -7.31 1.10 -7.31
CA LEU A 203 -8.18 2.03 -8.03
C LEU A 203 -7.37 2.93 -8.97
N LYS A 204 -6.21 3.44 -8.52
CA LYS A 204 -5.31 4.22 -9.39
C LYS A 204 -4.88 3.40 -10.61
N LEU A 205 -4.46 2.15 -10.41
CA LEU A 205 -4.12 1.23 -11.50
C LEU A 205 -5.32 0.97 -12.44
N ALA A 206 -6.52 0.76 -11.89
CA ALA A 206 -7.72 0.55 -12.70
C ALA A 206 -8.00 1.74 -13.64
N LYS A 207 -7.82 2.98 -13.16
CA LYS A 207 -7.96 4.18 -13.99
C LYS A 207 -6.87 4.28 -15.07
N ILE A 208 -5.64 3.89 -14.74
CA ILE A 208 -4.52 3.84 -15.70
C ILE A 208 -4.85 2.82 -16.82
N LEU A 209 -5.33 1.62 -16.46
CA LEU A 209 -5.76 0.60 -17.43
C LEU A 209 -6.94 1.07 -18.29
N HIS A 210 -7.93 1.75 -17.69
CA HIS A 210 -9.04 2.35 -18.43
C HIS A 210 -8.56 3.35 -19.49
N SER A 211 -7.60 4.20 -19.13
CA SER A 211 -6.98 5.18 -20.04
C SER A 211 -6.18 4.52 -21.17
N LYS A 212 -5.82 3.24 -21.01
CA LYS A 212 -5.16 2.39 -22.01
C LYS A 212 -6.14 1.54 -22.82
N GLY A 213 -7.44 1.79 -22.69
CA GLY A 213 -8.49 1.22 -23.53
C GLY A 213 -9.23 0.02 -22.94
N PHE A 214 -8.96 -0.34 -21.68
CA PHE A 214 -9.68 -1.42 -21.01
C PHE A 214 -11.07 -0.97 -20.55
N LEU A 215 -12.06 -1.85 -20.70
CA LEU A 215 -13.26 -1.82 -19.88
C LEU A 215 -12.87 -2.28 -18.47
N ILE A 216 -13.36 -1.60 -17.45
CA ILE A 216 -13.06 -1.91 -16.05
C ILE A 216 -14.32 -2.31 -15.32
N THR A 217 -14.26 -3.45 -14.63
CA THR A 217 -15.16 -3.75 -13.52
C THR A 217 -14.34 -3.77 -12.24
N PHE A 218 -14.55 -2.79 -11.37
CA PHE A 218 -13.89 -2.70 -10.07
C PHE A 218 -14.77 -3.35 -9.00
N VAL A 219 -14.24 -4.36 -8.32
CA VAL A 219 -14.99 -5.18 -7.36
C VAL A 219 -14.72 -4.68 -5.94
N ASN A 220 -15.76 -4.27 -5.24
CA ASN A 220 -15.70 -4.00 -3.81
C ASN A 220 -16.29 -5.17 -3.02
N THR A 221 -15.94 -5.30 -1.74
CA THR A 221 -16.82 -6.03 -0.83
C THR A 221 -18.08 -5.21 -0.59
N GLU A 222 -19.21 -5.88 -0.31
CA GLU A 222 -20.46 -5.20 0.05
C GLU A 222 -20.26 -4.21 1.20
N PHE A 223 -19.51 -4.60 2.24
CA PHE A 223 -19.17 -3.72 3.36
C PHE A 223 -18.43 -2.44 2.92
N ASN A 224 -17.34 -2.57 2.16
CA ASN A 224 -16.59 -1.39 1.71
C ASN A 224 -17.35 -0.56 0.67
N HIS A 225 -18.18 -1.18 -0.16
CA HIS A 225 -19.04 -0.47 -1.10
C HIS A 225 -20.01 0.46 -0.36
N GLN A 226 -20.63 -0.03 0.72
CA GLN A 226 -21.49 0.80 1.58
C GLN A 226 -20.71 1.92 2.27
N ARG A 227 -19.47 1.66 2.71
CA ARG A 227 -18.60 2.70 3.29
C ARG A 227 -18.25 3.79 2.30
N LEU A 228 -17.93 3.46 1.05
CA LEU A 228 -17.68 4.43 -0.02
C LEU A 228 -18.91 5.31 -0.29
N LEU A 229 -20.09 4.69 -0.37
CA LEU A 229 -21.35 5.44 -0.55
C LEU A 229 -21.63 6.39 0.63
N LYS A 230 -21.28 5.98 1.86
CA LYS A 230 -21.43 6.82 3.06
C LYS A 230 -20.43 7.98 3.09
N SER A 231 -19.18 7.75 2.71
CA SER A 231 -18.13 8.77 2.75
C SER A 231 -18.24 9.80 1.62
N LEU A 232 -18.57 9.35 0.41
CA LEU A 232 -18.50 10.15 -0.82
C LEU A 232 -19.87 10.44 -1.46
N GLY A 233 -20.95 9.82 -0.95
CA GLY A 233 -22.32 10.01 -1.43
C GLY A 233 -22.71 9.11 -2.61
N ALA A 234 -23.97 9.18 -3.05
CA ALA A 234 -24.53 8.31 -4.08
C ALA A 234 -23.81 8.38 -5.45
N ASN A 235 -23.15 9.51 -5.73
CA ASN A 235 -22.41 9.72 -6.97
C ASN A 235 -20.98 9.17 -6.95
N ALA A 236 -20.49 8.70 -5.80
CA ALA A 236 -19.14 8.15 -5.64
C ALA A 236 -18.87 6.95 -6.56
N LEU A 237 -19.95 6.23 -6.90
CA LEU A 237 -19.94 5.02 -7.70
C LEU A 237 -20.65 5.24 -9.03
N CYS A 238 -20.73 6.49 -9.51
CA CYS A 238 -21.23 6.79 -10.85
C CYS A 238 -20.43 5.98 -11.88
N SER A 239 -21.02 4.88 -12.35
CA SER A 239 -20.46 4.06 -13.39
C SER A 239 -20.55 4.81 -14.70
N VAL A 240 -19.41 5.03 -15.35
CA VAL A 240 -19.42 5.30 -16.79
C VAL A 240 -19.54 3.95 -17.49
N PRO A 241 -20.12 3.84 -18.70
CA PRO A 241 -20.34 2.55 -19.36
C PRO A 241 -19.08 1.67 -19.55
N SER A 242 -17.89 2.25 -19.41
CA SER A 242 -16.59 1.57 -19.51
C SER A 242 -15.85 1.39 -18.18
N PHE A 243 -16.44 1.84 -17.06
CA PHE A 243 -15.88 1.72 -15.71
C PHE A 243 -17.04 1.51 -14.72
N CYS A 244 -17.25 0.26 -14.34
CA CYS A 244 -18.35 -0.16 -13.47
C CYS A 244 -17.83 -0.60 -12.09
N PHE A 245 -18.66 -0.40 -11.06
CA PHE A 245 -18.43 -0.97 -9.74
C PHE A 245 -19.40 -2.12 -9.50
N GLU A 246 -18.87 -3.24 -9.02
CA GLU A 246 -19.65 -4.42 -8.64
C GLU A 246 -19.27 -4.85 -7.23
N THR A 247 -20.07 -5.74 -6.64
CA THR A 247 -19.86 -6.20 -5.26
C THR A 247 -19.84 -7.70 -5.12
N ILE A 248 -19.07 -8.17 -4.12
CA ILE A 248 -19.18 -9.51 -3.56
C ILE A 248 -19.34 -9.43 -2.03
N PRO A 249 -20.00 -10.39 -1.38
CA PRO A 249 -20.00 -10.47 0.08
C PRO A 249 -18.57 -10.74 0.59
N ASP A 250 -18.24 -10.21 1.76
CA ASP A 250 -16.96 -10.48 2.46
C ASP A 250 -17.04 -11.70 3.39
N GLY A 251 -18.23 -12.29 3.56
CA GLY A 251 -18.48 -13.48 4.38
C GLY A 251 -18.44 -13.23 5.90
N LEU A 252 -18.30 -11.98 6.34
CA LEU A 252 -18.22 -11.62 7.75
C LEU A 252 -19.56 -11.10 8.29
N PRO A 253 -19.84 -11.27 9.60
CA PRO A 253 -20.94 -10.57 10.23
C PRO A 253 -20.70 -9.06 10.21
N LEU A 254 -21.78 -8.27 10.26
CA LEU A 254 -21.67 -6.82 10.38
C LEU A 254 -20.85 -6.43 11.62
N PRO A 255 -19.77 -5.63 11.47
CA PRO A 255 -18.96 -5.22 12.61
C PRO A 255 -19.71 -4.21 13.47
N GLU A 256 -19.33 -4.13 14.76
CA GLU A 256 -19.87 -3.14 15.69
C GLU A 256 -19.57 -1.70 15.24
N ASN A 257 -18.37 -1.47 14.70
CA ASN A 257 -17.97 -0.19 14.11
C ASN A 257 -18.08 -0.25 12.57
N LEU A 258 -19.16 0.33 12.04
CA LEU A 258 -19.42 0.39 10.60
C LEU A 258 -18.46 1.32 9.84
N ASP A 259 -17.75 2.19 10.54
CA ASP A 259 -16.79 3.12 9.96
C ASP A 259 -15.35 2.61 10.08
N GLY A 260 -15.10 1.57 10.86
CA GLY A 260 -13.79 0.97 11.09
C GLY A 260 -13.37 -0.05 10.03
N THR A 261 -12.08 -0.36 9.98
CA THR A 261 -11.57 -1.52 9.24
C THR A 261 -11.91 -2.81 10.00
N GLN A 262 -12.38 -3.84 9.29
CA GLN A 262 -12.63 -5.17 9.87
C GLN A 262 -11.32 -5.79 10.39
N ASP A 263 -11.44 -6.73 11.33
CA ASP A 263 -10.29 -7.50 11.81
C ASP A 263 -9.59 -8.22 10.64
N VAL A 264 -8.31 -7.92 10.43
CA VAL A 264 -7.56 -8.37 9.25
C VAL A 264 -7.44 -9.89 9.20
N ALA A 265 -7.23 -10.54 10.36
CA ALA A 265 -7.06 -11.99 10.41
C ALA A 265 -8.37 -12.73 10.05
N SER A 266 -9.49 -12.27 10.61
CA SER A 266 -10.82 -12.80 10.29
C SER A 266 -11.18 -12.57 8.82
N LEU A 267 -10.82 -11.41 8.28
CA LEU A 267 -11.05 -11.05 6.89
C LEU A 267 -10.26 -11.92 5.92
N CYS A 268 -8.95 -12.12 6.14
CA CYS A 268 -8.14 -13.03 5.32
C CYS A 268 -8.76 -14.43 5.28
N LYS A 269 -9.11 -14.99 6.44
CA LYS A 269 -9.74 -16.31 6.54
C LYS A 269 -11.07 -16.36 5.79
N SER A 270 -11.93 -15.35 5.97
CA SER A 270 -13.24 -15.30 5.32
C SER A 270 -13.11 -15.22 3.79
N ILE A 271 -12.13 -14.45 3.29
CA ILE A 271 -11.86 -14.34 1.86
C ILE A 271 -11.54 -15.69 1.24
N GLU A 272 -10.65 -16.47 1.87
CA GLU A 272 -10.29 -17.81 1.41
C GLU A 272 -11.48 -18.78 1.42
N GLU A 273 -12.29 -18.75 2.48
CA GLU A 273 -13.36 -19.72 2.69
C GLU A 273 -14.65 -19.40 1.89
N THR A 274 -14.92 -18.12 1.61
CA THR A 274 -16.26 -17.68 1.18
C THR A 274 -16.32 -16.95 -0.16
N CYS A 275 -15.23 -16.32 -0.64
CA CYS A 275 -15.31 -15.41 -1.79
C CYS A 275 -15.32 -16.11 -3.16
N LEU A 276 -14.82 -17.35 -3.27
CA LEU A 276 -14.70 -18.05 -4.56
C LEU A 276 -16.03 -18.21 -5.30
N GLY A 277 -17.07 -18.73 -4.63
CA GLY A 277 -18.39 -18.96 -5.24
C GLY A 277 -19.09 -17.66 -5.69
N PRO A 278 -19.18 -16.64 -4.82
CA PRO A 278 -19.69 -15.33 -5.19
C PRO A 278 -18.92 -14.68 -6.34
N PHE A 279 -17.58 -14.78 -6.33
CA PHE A 279 -16.77 -14.20 -7.40
C PHE A 279 -17.00 -14.88 -8.76
N LYS A 280 -17.12 -16.22 -8.81
CA LYS A 280 -17.53 -16.93 -10.05
C LYS A 280 -18.87 -16.45 -10.57
N SER A 281 -19.84 -16.27 -9.67
CA SER A 281 -21.17 -15.76 -10.01
C SER A 281 -21.11 -14.33 -10.55
N LEU A 282 -20.25 -13.49 -9.97
CA LEU A 282 -20.01 -12.13 -10.44
C LEU A 282 -19.40 -12.13 -11.85
N ILE A 283 -18.37 -12.93 -12.12
CA ILE A 283 -17.76 -12.99 -13.46
C ILE A 283 -18.80 -13.39 -14.52
N ALA A 284 -19.65 -14.37 -14.23
CA ALA A 284 -20.74 -14.77 -15.13
C ALA A 284 -21.75 -13.63 -15.36
N LYS A 285 -22.12 -12.89 -14.30
CA LYS A 285 -22.99 -11.70 -14.39
C LYS A 285 -22.36 -10.62 -15.26
N VAL A 286 -21.08 -10.32 -15.05
CA VAL A 286 -20.33 -9.29 -15.77
C VAL A 286 -20.24 -9.61 -17.25
N ALA A 287 -19.92 -10.87 -17.60
CA ALA A 287 -19.89 -11.33 -18.98
C ALA A 287 -21.25 -11.22 -19.69
N ALA A 288 -22.35 -11.46 -18.97
CA ALA A 288 -23.70 -11.36 -19.52
C ALA A 288 -24.24 -9.92 -19.63
N SER A 289 -23.83 -9.03 -18.74
CA SER A 289 -24.38 -7.67 -18.63
C SER A 289 -23.57 -6.61 -19.38
N TYR A 290 -22.25 -6.81 -19.51
CA TYR A 290 -21.35 -5.80 -20.08
C TYR A 290 -20.57 -6.35 -21.28
N SER A 291 -19.53 -7.14 -21.02
CA SER A 291 -18.61 -7.68 -22.01
C SER A 291 -17.91 -8.90 -21.40
N PRO A 292 -17.53 -9.91 -22.19
CA PRO A 292 -16.72 -11.03 -21.70
C PRO A 292 -15.49 -10.52 -20.94
N VAL A 293 -15.20 -11.13 -19.78
CA VAL A 293 -14.01 -10.81 -18.99
C VAL A 293 -12.80 -11.41 -19.68
N THR A 294 -11.80 -10.59 -19.97
CA THR A 294 -10.63 -11.01 -20.73
C THR A 294 -9.39 -11.17 -19.87
N CYS A 295 -9.37 -10.55 -18.70
CA CYS A 295 -8.31 -10.70 -17.72
C CYS A 295 -8.77 -10.34 -16.30
N ILE A 296 -8.02 -10.83 -15.31
CA ILE A 296 -8.20 -10.50 -13.89
C ILE A 296 -6.97 -9.74 -13.40
N VAL A 297 -7.20 -8.65 -12.65
CA VAL A 297 -6.16 -7.90 -11.93
C VAL A 297 -6.50 -7.96 -10.46
N ALA A 298 -5.80 -8.79 -9.72
CA ALA A 298 -6.11 -9.09 -8.32
C ALA A 298 -5.01 -8.58 -7.39
N ASP A 299 -5.40 -8.13 -6.20
CA ASP A 299 -4.45 -7.97 -5.12
C ASP A 299 -3.86 -9.35 -4.77
N ALA A 300 -2.56 -9.40 -4.46
CA ALA A 300 -1.85 -10.65 -4.21
C ALA A 300 -2.42 -11.49 -3.04
N ILE A 301 -3.20 -10.89 -2.13
CA ILE A 301 -3.89 -11.60 -1.03
C ILE A 301 -5.16 -12.30 -1.54
N MET A 302 -5.74 -11.88 -2.66
CA MET A 302 -7.00 -12.41 -3.21
C MET A 302 -6.77 -13.72 -3.99
N THR A 303 -6.02 -14.68 -3.44
CA THR A 303 -5.49 -15.86 -4.13
C THR A 303 -6.55 -16.84 -4.68
N PHE A 304 -7.80 -16.75 -4.22
CA PHE A 304 -8.91 -17.55 -4.78
C PHE A 304 -9.25 -17.17 -6.22
N THR A 305 -8.89 -15.95 -6.65
CA THR A 305 -9.16 -15.44 -8.01
C THR A 305 -8.40 -16.22 -9.08
N MET A 306 -7.25 -16.79 -8.72
CA MET A 306 -6.42 -17.63 -9.59
C MET A 306 -7.14 -18.88 -10.10
N ASP A 307 -7.98 -19.48 -9.25
CA ASP A 307 -8.75 -20.66 -9.63
C ASP A 307 -9.81 -20.31 -10.69
N VAL A 308 -10.37 -19.10 -10.64
CA VAL A 308 -11.31 -18.58 -11.64
C VAL A 308 -10.59 -18.21 -12.94
N ALA A 309 -9.42 -17.57 -12.86
CA ALA A 309 -8.61 -17.25 -14.04
C ALA A 309 -8.23 -18.52 -14.82
N ARG A 310 -7.82 -19.58 -14.10
CA ARG A 310 -7.47 -20.88 -14.69
C ARG A 310 -8.67 -21.58 -15.33
N GLU A 311 -9.83 -21.56 -14.67
CA GLU A 311 -11.06 -22.17 -15.21
C GLU A 311 -11.54 -21.48 -16.50
N LEU A 312 -11.34 -20.17 -16.60
CA LEU A 312 -11.71 -19.38 -17.78
C LEU A 312 -10.62 -19.30 -18.85
N ASP A 313 -9.42 -19.81 -18.54
CA ASP A 313 -8.23 -19.73 -19.39
C ASP A 313 -7.94 -18.29 -19.84
N ILE A 314 -7.94 -17.36 -18.88
CA ILE A 314 -7.63 -15.93 -19.07
C ILE A 314 -6.42 -15.52 -18.22
N PRO A 315 -5.63 -14.52 -18.66
CA PRO A 315 -4.48 -14.05 -17.92
C PRO A 315 -4.89 -13.36 -16.62
N GLU A 316 -4.03 -13.52 -15.62
CA GLU A 316 -4.17 -12.90 -14.31
C GLU A 316 -2.88 -12.17 -13.91
N LEU A 317 -3.07 -10.92 -13.50
CA LEU A 317 -2.03 -10.05 -12.97
C LEU A 317 -2.22 -9.93 -11.46
N LEU A 318 -1.19 -10.30 -10.69
CA LEU A 318 -1.18 -10.04 -9.26
C LEU A 318 -0.52 -8.69 -8.96
N VAL A 319 -1.14 -7.91 -8.09
CA VAL A 319 -0.63 -6.63 -7.62
C VAL A 319 -0.16 -6.78 -6.19
N TRP A 320 1.14 -6.62 -5.97
CA TRP A 320 1.72 -6.52 -4.63
C TRP A 320 1.57 -5.08 -4.15
N THR A 321 0.59 -4.85 -3.27
CA THR A 321 0.24 -3.51 -2.75
C THR A 321 1.10 -3.07 -1.56
N SER A 322 2.01 -3.93 -1.11
CA SER A 322 3.06 -3.64 -0.13
C SER A 322 4.40 -3.29 -0.81
N GLY A 323 5.41 -2.92 -0.02
CA GLY A 323 6.77 -2.69 -0.55
C GLY A 323 7.40 -3.95 -1.13
N ALA A 324 8.15 -3.82 -2.23
CA ALA A 324 8.78 -4.97 -2.89
C ALA A 324 9.71 -5.76 -1.95
N GLY A 325 10.45 -5.06 -1.08
CA GLY A 325 11.32 -5.70 -0.08
C GLY A 325 10.57 -6.59 0.91
N SER A 326 9.32 -6.28 1.24
CA SER A 326 8.53 -7.13 2.14
C SER A 326 8.22 -8.48 1.51
N MET A 327 8.11 -8.55 0.17
CA MET A 327 7.89 -9.80 -0.54
C MET A 327 9.07 -10.77 -0.40
N ILE A 328 10.31 -10.27 -0.40
CA ILE A 328 11.52 -11.07 -0.11
C ILE A 328 11.44 -11.63 1.32
N CYS A 329 11.06 -10.78 2.28
CA CYS A 329 10.91 -11.20 3.69
C CYS A 329 9.82 -12.26 3.88
N VAL A 330 8.68 -12.12 3.21
CA VAL A 330 7.52 -13.04 3.31
C VAL A 330 7.83 -14.38 2.68
N TYR A 331 8.34 -14.38 1.45
CA TYR A 331 8.24 -15.56 0.62
C TYR A 331 9.56 -16.23 0.31
N ASP A 332 10.64 -15.46 0.14
CA ASP A 332 11.94 -16.03 -0.20
C ASP A 332 12.69 -16.48 1.06
N GLN A 333 12.63 -15.67 2.12
CA GLN A 333 13.43 -15.88 3.32
C GLN A 333 12.74 -16.75 4.39
N TYR A 334 11.41 -16.76 4.43
CA TYR A 334 10.69 -17.45 5.48
C TYR A 334 11.00 -18.97 5.61
N PRO A 335 11.08 -19.75 4.51
CA PRO A 335 11.46 -21.17 4.59
C PRO A 335 12.84 -21.39 5.22
N TYR A 336 13.77 -20.47 4.97
CA TYR A 336 15.09 -20.51 5.57
C TYR A 336 15.05 -20.17 7.06
N LEU A 337 14.34 -19.11 7.44
CA LEU A 337 14.17 -18.70 8.83
C LEU A 337 13.53 -19.82 9.68
N LEU A 338 12.55 -20.53 9.11
CA LEU A 338 11.98 -21.75 9.66
C LEU A 338 13.05 -22.84 9.85
N LYS A 339 13.84 -23.14 8.81
CA LYS A 339 14.90 -24.17 8.86
C LYS A 339 15.96 -23.87 9.93
N LYS A 340 16.24 -22.60 10.19
CA LYS A 340 17.16 -22.15 11.25
C LYS A 340 16.53 -22.09 12.64
N GLY A 341 15.23 -22.31 12.76
CA GLY A 341 14.50 -22.19 14.02
C GLY A 341 14.40 -20.74 14.53
N LEU A 342 14.54 -19.76 13.64
CA LEU A 342 14.37 -18.34 13.95
C LEU A 342 12.89 -17.91 13.89
N MET A 343 12.04 -18.71 13.24
CA MET A 343 10.62 -18.48 13.06
C MET A 343 9.81 -19.80 13.17
N PRO A 344 8.52 -19.74 13.53
CA PRO A 344 7.82 -18.57 14.07
C PRO A 344 8.25 -18.25 15.51
N LEU A 345 8.06 -17.00 15.94
CA LEU A 345 8.27 -16.58 17.31
C LEU A 345 7.23 -17.23 18.21
N LYS A 346 7.69 -17.87 19.30
CA LYS A 346 6.85 -18.73 20.14
C LYS A 346 6.05 -17.99 21.21
N ASP A 347 6.54 -16.86 21.70
CA ASP A 347 5.92 -16.10 22.78
C ASP A 347 6.33 -14.61 22.77
N SER A 348 5.69 -13.78 23.58
CA SER A 348 5.92 -12.33 23.59
C SER A 348 7.24 -11.90 24.25
N SER A 349 8.00 -12.79 24.88
CA SER A 349 9.27 -12.43 25.54
C SER A 349 10.32 -11.91 24.55
N PHE A 350 10.24 -12.31 23.28
CA PHE A 350 11.11 -11.82 22.21
C PHE A 350 11.02 -10.31 21.99
N LEU A 351 9.90 -9.68 22.38
CA LEU A 351 9.70 -8.23 22.25
C LEU A 351 10.62 -7.42 23.18
N THR A 352 11.11 -8.01 24.27
CA THR A 352 11.87 -7.27 25.31
C THR A 352 13.23 -7.89 25.63
N ASN A 353 13.51 -9.12 25.19
CA ASN A 353 14.75 -9.84 25.51
C ASN A 353 15.92 -9.57 24.53
N GLY A 354 15.75 -8.66 23.56
CA GLY A 354 16.76 -8.32 22.56
C GLY A 354 16.90 -9.33 21.41
N TYR A 355 16.12 -10.41 21.39
CA TYR A 355 16.20 -11.42 20.32
C TYR A 355 15.91 -10.84 18.93
N LEU A 356 15.01 -9.85 18.87
CA LEU A 356 14.68 -9.17 17.62
C LEU A 356 15.84 -8.37 17.03
N ASP A 357 16.94 -8.14 17.75
CA ASP A 357 18.17 -7.54 17.23
C ASP A 357 19.05 -8.50 16.42
N THR A 358 18.71 -9.78 16.38
CA THR A 358 19.46 -10.78 15.61
C THR A 358 19.49 -10.40 14.13
N ILE A 359 20.71 -10.22 13.59
CA ILE A 359 20.95 -9.96 12.17
C ILE A 359 20.63 -11.21 11.36
N ILE A 360 20.01 -11.02 10.19
CA ILE A 360 19.64 -12.09 9.29
C ILE A 360 20.79 -12.30 8.28
N ASP A 361 21.70 -13.22 8.59
CA ASP A 361 22.93 -13.44 7.80
C ASP A 361 22.70 -13.97 6.37
N CYS A 362 21.50 -14.48 6.08
CA CYS A 362 21.15 -15.15 4.82
C CYS A 362 20.27 -14.33 3.90
N ILE A 363 19.92 -13.10 4.30
CA ILE A 363 19.06 -12.25 3.50
C ILE A 363 19.82 -11.84 2.22
N PRO A 364 19.13 -11.69 1.07
CA PRO A 364 19.79 -11.27 -0.16
C PRO A 364 20.56 -9.97 0.06
N SER A 365 21.65 -9.78 -0.71
CA SER A 365 22.56 -8.64 -0.53
C SER A 365 21.85 -7.28 -0.59
N CYS A 366 20.76 -7.18 -1.36
CA CYS A 366 19.92 -5.99 -1.47
C CYS A 366 19.24 -5.56 -0.16
N LEU A 367 19.21 -6.43 0.84
CA LEU A 367 18.63 -6.23 2.18
C LEU A 367 19.61 -6.60 3.31
N SER A 368 20.91 -6.64 3.01
CA SER A 368 21.95 -7.02 3.99
C SER A 368 21.94 -6.09 5.21
N GLY A 369 22.02 -6.69 6.41
CA GLY A 369 22.01 -5.96 7.69
C GLY A 369 20.61 -5.84 8.32
N MET A 370 19.56 -6.35 7.68
CA MET A 370 18.25 -6.49 8.32
C MET A 370 18.32 -7.41 9.54
N ARG A 371 17.52 -7.07 10.54
CA ARG A 371 17.31 -7.80 11.77
C ARG A 371 15.94 -8.45 11.79
N LEU A 372 15.70 -9.36 12.73
CA LEU A 372 14.37 -9.95 12.92
C LEU A 372 13.28 -8.90 13.22
N ARG A 373 13.63 -7.78 13.87
CA ARG A 373 12.72 -6.63 14.07
C ARG A 373 12.30 -5.92 12.78
N ASP A 374 12.99 -6.14 11.66
CA ASP A 374 12.71 -5.47 10.38
C ASP A 374 11.79 -6.31 9.49
N ILE A 375 11.57 -7.59 9.83
CA ILE A 375 10.61 -8.49 9.15
C ILE A 375 9.17 -8.10 9.54
N PRO A 376 8.18 -8.14 8.64
CA PRO A 376 6.77 -7.86 8.99
C PRO A 376 6.26 -8.69 10.19
N PRO A 377 5.60 -8.09 11.21
CA PRO A 377 5.20 -8.78 12.44
C PRO A 377 4.33 -10.02 12.24
N TYR A 378 3.40 -9.98 11.28
CA TYR A 378 2.50 -11.11 10.98
C TYR A 378 3.28 -12.36 10.59
N ILE A 379 4.28 -12.21 9.74
CA ILE A 379 5.17 -13.30 9.29
C ILE A 379 5.96 -13.86 10.47
N ARG A 380 6.31 -13.01 11.45
CA ARG A 380 7.01 -13.50 12.64
C ARG A 380 6.17 -14.48 13.45
N MET A 381 4.85 -14.40 13.36
CA MET A 381 3.92 -15.16 14.18
C MET A 381 3.29 -16.35 13.45
N ILE A 382 3.09 -16.25 12.13
CA ILE A 382 2.35 -17.24 11.34
C ILE A 382 3.19 -17.72 10.15
N ASN A 383 3.09 -19.02 9.82
CA ASN A 383 3.66 -19.59 8.60
C ASN A 383 2.73 -19.30 7.41
N PRO A 384 3.18 -18.52 6.41
CA PRO A 384 2.36 -18.20 5.23
C PRO A 384 2.07 -19.39 4.31
N GLY A 385 2.59 -20.59 4.59
CA GLY A 385 2.04 -21.85 4.06
C GLY A 385 1.92 -21.94 2.53
N GLU A 386 0.77 -22.40 2.05
CA GLU A 386 0.49 -22.75 0.64
C GLU A 386 0.35 -21.53 -0.30
N ASP A 387 0.10 -20.33 0.22
CA ASP A 387 -0.08 -19.11 -0.60
C ASP A 387 1.16 -18.75 -1.41
N TYR A 388 2.35 -19.07 -0.88
CA TYR A 388 3.64 -18.95 -1.58
C TYR A 388 3.66 -19.66 -2.94
N MET A 389 3.08 -20.85 -3.01
CA MET A 389 3.11 -21.67 -4.23
C MET A 389 2.12 -21.15 -5.28
N ARG A 390 1.05 -20.50 -4.85
CA ARG A 390 0.00 -19.98 -5.73
C ARG A 390 0.51 -18.78 -6.53
N ALA A 391 1.18 -17.81 -5.89
CA ALA A 391 1.71 -16.62 -6.56
C ALA A 391 2.68 -16.94 -7.72
N LYS A 392 3.36 -18.10 -7.68
CA LYS A 392 4.24 -18.56 -8.76
C LYS A 392 3.51 -18.92 -10.06
N ALA A 393 2.20 -19.13 -10.01
CA ALA A 393 1.38 -19.47 -11.16
C ALA A 393 0.75 -18.25 -11.85
N ALA A 394 0.95 -17.04 -11.35
CA ALA A 394 0.45 -15.81 -11.97
C ALA A 394 1.16 -15.52 -13.30
N SER A 395 0.50 -14.74 -14.18
CA SER A 395 1.12 -14.34 -15.46
C SER A 395 2.26 -13.33 -15.26
N ALA A 396 2.09 -12.44 -14.28
CA ALA A 396 3.09 -11.51 -13.81
C ALA A 396 2.70 -10.99 -12.41
N ILE A 397 3.67 -10.41 -11.70
CA ILE A 397 3.45 -9.67 -10.46
C ILE A 397 3.89 -8.23 -10.68
N ILE A 398 3.08 -7.27 -10.28
CA ILE A 398 3.43 -5.85 -10.40
C ILE A 398 3.47 -5.16 -9.05
N PHE A 399 4.31 -4.15 -8.97
CA PHE A 399 4.58 -3.39 -7.76
C PHE A 399 4.34 -1.90 -8.04
N ASN A 400 3.76 -1.21 -7.06
CA ASN A 400 3.71 0.26 -7.06
C ASN A 400 5.08 0.85 -6.68
N THR A 401 6.08 0.57 -7.50
CA THR A 401 7.48 1.03 -7.41
C THR A 401 8.04 1.24 -8.82
N PHE A 402 9.26 1.75 -8.94
CA PHE A 402 9.93 1.94 -10.23
C PHE A 402 11.36 1.38 -10.18
N ASP A 403 11.89 1.01 -11.35
CA ASP A 403 13.15 0.27 -11.47
C ASP A 403 14.32 0.96 -10.75
N ASP A 404 14.49 2.27 -10.87
CA ASP A 404 15.56 2.99 -10.16
C ASP A 404 15.52 2.87 -8.63
N LEU A 405 14.33 2.64 -8.04
CA LEU A 405 14.15 2.57 -6.58
C LEU A 405 14.48 1.18 -6.02
N ASP A 406 14.07 0.14 -6.75
CA ASP A 406 14.02 -1.24 -6.28
C ASP A 406 14.62 -2.27 -7.26
N CYS A 407 15.45 -1.88 -8.24
CA CYS A 407 15.98 -2.77 -9.28
C CYS A 407 16.57 -4.08 -8.73
N ASP A 408 17.46 -3.99 -7.75
CA ASP A 408 18.11 -5.14 -7.13
C ASP A 408 17.13 -6.03 -6.32
N ILE A 409 16.08 -5.44 -5.75
CA ILE A 409 15.01 -6.17 -5.07
C ILE A 409 14.14 -6.89 -6.10
N LEU A 410 13.73 -6.22 -7.18
CA LEU A 410 12.93 -6.79 -8.26
C LEU A 410 13.70 -7.89 -9.00
N ASP A 411 15.00 -7.71 -9.24
CA ASP A 411 15.88 -8.73 -9.84
C ASP A 411 15.96 -9.97 -8.96
N THR A 412 16.13 -9.79 -7.65
CA THR A 412 16.16 -10.89 -6.68
C THR A 412 14.84 -11.64 -6.64
N ILE A 413 13.72 -10.92 -6.62
CA ILE A 413 12.38 -11.51 -6.66
C ILE A 413 12.17 -12.34 -7.94
N SER A 414 12.61 -11.80 -9.09
CA SER A 414 12.40 -12.39 -10.40
C SER A 414 13.13 -13.73 -10.59
N THR A 415 14.06 -14.11 -9.69
CA THR A 415 14.68 -15.45 -9.74
C THR A 415 13.76 -16.57 -9.24
N SER A 416 12.76 -16.23 -8.44
CA SER A 416 11.91 -17.20 -7.72
C SER A 416 10.42 -17.16 -8.14
N PHE A 417 10.02 -16.10 -8.85
CA PHE A 417 8.64 -15.77 -9.22
C PHE A 417 8.49 -15.56 -10.73
N PRO A 418 7.25 -15.53 -11.27
CA PRO A 418 6.99 -15.07 -12.64
C PRO A 418 7.50 -13.64 -12.84
N PRO A 419 7.50 -13.12 -14.09
CA PRO A 419 8.00 -11.78 -14.37
C PRO A 419 7.44 -10.73 -13.41
N CYS A 420 8.35 -10.01 -12.73
CA CYS A 420 8.02 -8.99 -11.74
C CYS A 420 8.35 -7.61 -12.29
N TYR A 421 7.42 -6.66 -12.21
CA TYR A 421 7.59 -5.34 -12.79
C TYR A 421 7.30 -4.20 -11.81
N GLY A 422 8.18 -3.21 -11.76
CA GLY A 422 7.89 -1.90 -11.18
C GLY A 422 7.06 -1.07 -12.16
N VAL A 423 5.78 -0.85 -11.83
CA VAL A 423 4.82 -0.12 -12.67
C VAL A 423 4.32 1.16 -11.99
N GLY A 424 4.87 1.52 -10.84
CA GLY A 424 4.58 2.76 -10.11
C GLY A 424 5.55 3.89 -10.44
N PRO A 425 5.47 5.05 -9.77
CA PRO A 425 4.45 5.38 -8.78
C PRO A 425 3.09 5.64 -9.43
N PHE A 426 2.06 4.93 -8.97
CA PHE A 426 0.70 5.06 -9.53
C PHE A 426 0.12 6.47 -9.33
N ASN A 427 0.51 7.18 -8.27
CA ASN A 427 0.09 8.56 -8.04
C ASN A 427 0.63 9.52 -9.12
N LEU A 428 1.86 9.32 -9.60
CA LEU A 428 2.42 10.11 -10.71
C LEU A 428 1.82 9.67 -12.06
N LEU A 429 1.74 8.37 -12.31
CA LEU A 429 1.19 7.84 -13.56
C LEU A 429 -0.28 8.20 -13.74
N GLU A 430 -1.09 8.14 -12.68
CA GLU A 430 -2.49 8.58 -12.73
C GLU A 430 -2.57 10.04 -13.17
N LYS A 431 -1.79 10.95 -12.55
CA LYS A 431 -1.75 12.37 -12.92
C LYS A 431 -1.32 12.62 -14.37
N MET A 432 -0.42 11.79 -14.90
CA MET A 432 0.14 11.98 -16.25
C MET A 432 -0.71 11.34 -17.36
N ILE A 433 -1.37 10.21 -17.08
CA ILE A 433 -2.06 9.39 -18.09
C ILE A 433 -3.57 9.58 -18.04
N VAL A 434 -4.14 9.76 -16.86
CA VAL A 434 -5.59 9.73 -16.66
C VAL A 434 -6.19 11.10 -16.93
N GLY A 435 -7.12 11.16 -17.88
CA GLY A 435 -7.86 12.38 -18.20
C GLY A 435 -8.82 12.83 -17.08
N GLU A 436 -9.24 14.09 -17.14
CA GLU A 436 -10.10 14.71 -16.11
C GLU A 436 -11.42 13.97 -15.85
N SER A 437 -11.90 13.17 -16.82
CA SER A 437 -13.17 12.43 -16.72
C SER A 437 -13.23 11.38 -15.60
N LEU A 438 -12.08 10.95 -15.07
CA LEU A 438 -12.02 9.96 -13.98
C LEU A 438 -11.61 10.58 -12.62
N VAL A 439 -11.48 11.91 -12.55
CA VAL A 439 -11.11 12.64 -11.31
C VAL A 439 -12.20 12.50 -10.25
N SER A 440 -13.47 12.37 -10.64
CA SER A 440 -14.60 12.19 -9.72
C SER A 440 -14.64 10.82 -9.05
N ILE A 441 -13.92 9.81 -9.58
CA ILE A 441 -13.89 8.47 -9.00
C ILE A 441 -12.82 8.45 -7.90
N GLN A 442 -13.24 8.31 -6.65
CA GLN A 442 -12.36 8.33 -5.48
C GLN A 442 -12.50 7.02 -4.66
N SER A 443 -11.44 6.64 -3.94
CA SER A 443 -11.38 5.40 -3.13
C SER A 443 -11.43 5.66 -1.62
N ASN A 444 -11.64 6.90 -1.18
CA ASN A 444 -11.53 7.22 0.23
C ASN A 444 -12.70 6.64 1.03
N LEU A 445 -12.41 5.62 1.85
CA LEU A 445 -13.38 4.98 2.75
C LEU A 445 -13.76 5.87 3.94
N TRP A 446 -13.07 6.99 4.14
CA TRP A 446 -13.29 7.91 5.25
C TRP A 446 -13.93 9.20 4.76
N LYS A 447 -14.73 9.80 5.63
CA LYS A 447 -15.33 11.11 5.36
C LYS A 447 -14.22 12.17 5.34
N GLU A 448 -14.25 13.04 4.33
CA GLU A 448 -13.33 14.17 4.22
C GLU A 448 -13.82 15.35 5.06
N ASP A 449 -12.90 15.95 5.82
CA ASP A 449 -13.12 17.26 6.42
C ASP A 449 -13.03 18.32 5.32
N ARG A 450 -14.13 19.04 5.09
CA ARG A 450 -14.23 20.14 4.13
C ARG A 450 -14.33 21.46 4.88
N GLU A 451 -13.26 21.87 5.55
CA GLU A 451 -13.17 23.21 6.15
C GLU A 451 -11.86 23.90 5.78
#